data_AF-A0A2T3KXN4-F1
#
_entry.id   AF-A0A2T3KXN4-F1
#
_cell.length_a   1.000
_cell.length_b   1.000
_cell.length_c   1.000
_cell.angle_alpha   90.00
_cell.angle_beta   90.00
_cell.angle_gamma   90.00
#
_symmetry.space_group_name_H-M   'P 1'
#
loop_
_entity.id
_entity.type
_entity.pdbx_description
1 polymer ?
#
loop_
_entity_poly.entity_id
_entity_poly.type
_entity_poly.pdbx_seq_one_letter_code
_entity_poly.pdbx_strand_id
1 'polypeptide(L)'
;MLRHWCALGLLIASALQPVSATEITEAKIQHIKQMPQFVAHIEALKPYYDHSDFQSLEILLDQLPPLTQEVARSQLIKYADEVGSFNTARIAWLKIQAKRQSPFTITEQGDGYTVNRMAFFYSNQANGLLREWKKDLVSQRAVINLERGKLTLSEWLKGDLEQQQKRSQVIARAIPQLSPPAINALVEQFHSDPQLIWLPDNSILATLAAHSNDAKLYDVLWRRRTDQYSLAELTRLSQITASDFVVDQLIAATANPSLKEPAYRALTSFKPLPDTVKIFLQSQLGNEIERLLITPYLLKQGHGHWLQQLLTASSDPDLVAHIEELLSMGSVSAIKP
;
A
#
# COMPACT_ATOMS: atom_id res chain seq x y z
N MET A 1 -27.28 -83.60 33.58
CA MET A 1 -25.97 -84.27 33.45
C MET A 1 -24.99 -83.30 32.81
N LEU A 2 -23.87 -83.05 33.49
CA LEU A 2 -22.77 -82.17 33.08
C LEU A 2 -22.08 -82.65 31.80
N ARG A 3 -21.58 -81.71 30.97
CA ARG A 3 -20.17 -81.55 30.51
C ARG A 3 -20.13 -80.71 29.21
N HIS A 4 -19.61 -79.47 29.25
CA HIS A 4 -18.20 -79.09 29.02
C HIS A 4 -17.80 -79.07 27.52
N TRP A 5 -17.61 -77.88 26.90
CA TRP A 5 -16.33 -77.40 26.31
C TRP A 5 -16.42 -76.04 25.60
N CYS A 6 -15.26 -75.38 25.60
CA CYS A 6 -15.00 -73.97 25.41
C CYS A 6 -14.83 -73.53 23.95
N ALA A 7 -15.20 -72.27 23.73
CA ALA A 7 -14.50 -71.20 22.99
C ALA A 7 -13.60 -71.54 21.78
N LEU A 8 -13.89 -70.91 20.65
CA LEU A 8 -12.86 -70.19 19.89
C LEU A 8 -13.51 -69.05 19.07
N GLY A 9 -13.40 -67.82 19.58
CA GLY A 9 -13.68 -66.60 18.82
C GLY A 9 -12.40 -66.12 18.15
N LEU A 10 -12.43 -65.97 16.82
CA LEU A 10 -11.33 -65.45 16.03
C LEU A 10 -11.58 -63.95 15.81
N LEU A 11 -11.07 -63.13 16.74
CA LEU A 11 -11.00 -61.68 16.60
C LEU A 11 -9.73 -61.33 15.82
N ILE A 12 -9.89 -60.94 14.56
CA ILE A 12 -8.84 -60.30 13.76
C ILE A 12 -8.71 -58.87 14.27
N ALA A 13 -7.83 -58.65 15.24
CA ALA A 13 -7.40 -57.32 15.65
C ALA A 13 -6.39 -56.81 14.61
N SER A 14 -6.88 -56.05 13.63
CA SER A 14 -6.04 -55.17 12.81
C SER A 14 -5.35 -54.18 13.73
N ALA A 15 -4.04 -54.37 13.92
CA ALA A 15 -3.18 -53.44 14.62
C ALA A 15 -3.15 -52.10 13.87
N LEU A 16 -3.94 -51.14 14.34
CA LEU A 16 -3.68 -49.72 14.11
C LEU A 16 -2.37 -49.39 14.83
N GLN A 17 -1.25 -49.37 14.09
CA GLN A 17 -0.03 -48.80 14.63
C GLN A 17 -0.25 -47.29 14.80
N PRO A 18 -0.05 -46.72 16.01
CA PRO A 18 -0.06 -45.28 16.17
C PRO A 18 1.08 -44.68 15.34
N VAL A 19 0.79 -43.63 14.57
CA VAL A 19 1.79 -42.84 13.86
C VAL A 19 2.63 -42.10 14.91
N SER A 20 3.67 -42.76 15.40
CA SER A 20 4.66 -42.14 16.27
C SER A 20 5.56 -41.24 15.43
N ALA A 21 5.62 -39.95 15.76
CA ALA A 21 6.53 -39.02 15.12
C ALA A 21 7.99 -39.50 15.27
N THR A 22 8.76 -39.43 14.18
CA THR A 22 10.16 -39.87 14.19
C THR A 22 11.06 -38.72 14.65
N GLU A 23 11.73 -38.93 15.78
CA GLU A 23 12.67 -37.97 16.36
C GLU A 23 13.97 -37.89 15.55
N ILE A 24 14.40 -36.67 15.23
CA ILE A 24 15.64 -36.37 14.49
C ILE A 24 16.37 -35.18 15.09
N THR A 25 17.67 -35.04 14.78
CA THR A 25 18.47 -33.89 15.20
C THR A 25 18.57 -32.83 14.10
N GLU A 26 18.67 -31.56 14.47
CA GLU A 26 18.91 -30.46 13.53
C GLU A 26 20.22 -30.67 12.73
N ALA A 27 21.26 -31.20 13.38
CA ALA A 27 22.53 -31.52 12.72
C ALA A 27 22.37 -32.49 11.53
N LYS A 28 21.48 -33.48 11.65
CA LYS A 28 21.18 -34.43 10.56
C LYS A 28 20.52 -33.74 9.37
N ILE A 29 19.61 -32.80 9.62
CA ILE A 29 18.96 -31.99 8.57
C ILE A 29 20.00 -31.12 7.87
N GLN A 30 20.87 -30.46 8.63
CA GLN A 30 21.91 -29.59 8.06
C GLN A 30 22.93 -30.38 7.25
N HIS A 31 23.31 -31.58 7.71
CA HIS A 31 24.17 -32.47 6.96
C HIS A 31 23.57 -32.83 5.59
N ILE A 32 22.28 -33.22 5.54
CA ILE A 32 21.59 -33.52 4.28
C ILE A 32 21.62 -32.32 3.32
N LYS A 33 21.36 -31.10 3.83
CA LYS A 33 21.37 -29.87 3.01
C LYS A 33 22.73 -29.58 2.39
N GLN A 34 23.82 -29.99 3.04
CA GLN A 34 25.20 -29.72 2.60
C GLN A 34 25.78 -30.83 1.71
N MET A 35 25.12 -31.98 1.62
CA MET A 35 25.55 -33.09 0.76
C MET A 35 25.54 -32.66 -0.72
N PRO A 36 26.68 -32.71 -1.45
CA PRO A 36 26.76 -32.25 -2.84
C PRO A 36 25.72 -32.90 -3.78
N GLN A 37 25.44 -34.18 -3.58
CA GLN A 37 24.42 -34.93 -4.31
C GLN A 37 23.00 -34.42 -4.03
N PHE A 38 22.72 -33.98 -2.81
CA PHE A 38 21.42 -33.40 -2.47
C PHE A 38 21.27 -32.03 -3.11
N VAL A 39 22.30 -31.18 -3.02
CA VAL A 39 22.31 -29.86 -3.66
C VAL A 39 22.09 -29.99 -5.17
N ALA A 40 22.86 -30.85 -5.85
CA ALA A 40 22.71 -31.11 -7.27
C ALA A 40 21.30 -31.64 -7.62
N HIS A 41 20.73 -32.49 -6.76
CA HIS A 41 19.37 -33.00 -6.95
C HIS A 41 18.32 -31.88 -6.83
N ILE A 42 18.44 -30.98 -5.85
CA ILE A 42 17.53 -29.83 -5.73
C ILE A 42 17.62 -28.92 -6.96
N GLU A 43 18.83 -28.63 -7.45
CA GLU A 43 19.00 -27.86 -8.69
C GLU A 43 18.33 -28.55 -9.89
N ALA A 44 18.37 -29.89 -9.96
CA ALA A 44 17.68 -30.65 -11.00
C ALA A 44 16.15 -30.65 -10.87
N LEU A 45 15.59 -30.40 -9.67
CA LEU A 45 14.15 -30.31 -9.46
C LEU A 45 13.57 -28.93 -9.83
N LYS A 46 14.37 -27.86 -9.76
CA LYS A 46 13.92 -26.48 -10.04
C LYS A 46 13.29 -26.32 -11.43
N PRO A 47 13.86 -26.86 -12.54
CA PRO A 47 13.24 -26.75 -13.86
C PRO A 47 11.80 -27.30 -13.91
N TYR A 48 11.48 -28.35 -13.16
CA TYR A 48 10.11 -28.87 -13.12
C TYR A 48 9.15 -27.90 -12.43
N TYR A 49 9.59 -27.22 -11.37
CA TYR A 49 8.84 -26.13 -10.75
C TYR A 49 8.63 -24.95 -11.72
N ASP A 50 9.69 -24.56 -12.43
CA ASP A 50 9.67 -23.44 -13.37
C ASP A 50 8.68 -23.68 -14.51
N HIS A 51 8.74 -24.86 -15.12
CA HIS A 51 7.83 -25.26 -16.19
C HIS A 51 6.46 -25.76 -15.70
N SER A 52 6.22 -25.73 -14.38
CA SER A 52 4.97 -26.17 -13.76
C SER A 52 4.62 -27.65 -13.97
N ASP A 53 5.63 -28.49 -14.19
CA ASP A 53 5.50 -29.94 -14.27
C ASP A 53 5.55 -30.56 -12.86
N PHE A 54 4.49 -30.30 -12.09
CA PHE A 54 4.37 -30.77 -10.71
C PHE A 54 4.14 -32.28 -10.60
N GLN A 55 3.70 -32.92 -11.68
CA GLN A 55 3.55 -34.37 -11.71
C GLN A 55 4.93 -35.04 -11.68
N SER A 56 5.83 -34.67 -12.60
CA SER A 56 7.19 -35.20 -12.61
C SER A 56 7.97 -34.79 -11.36
N LEU A 57 7.79 -33.56 -10.88
CA LEU A 57 8.42 -33.08 -9.64
C LEU A 57 8.04 -33.95 -8.43
N GLU A 58 6.75 -34.26 -8.24
CA GLU A 58 6.32 -35.12 -7.11
C GLU A 58 6.83 -36.55 -7.26
N ILE A 59 6.85 -37.11 -8.48
CA ILE A 59 7.43 -38.44 -8.74
C ILE A 59 8.90 -38.49 -8.33
N LEU A 60 9.69 -37.47 -8.70
CA LEU A 60 11.11 -37.41 -8.34
C LEU A 60 11.30 -37.21 -6.83
N LEU A 61 10.43 -36.43 -6.18
CA LEU A 61 10.45 -36.28 -4.72
C LEU A 61 10.11 -37.59 -4.00
N ASP A 62 9.18 -38.38 -4.52
CA ASP A 62 8.75 -39.66 -3.92
C ASP A 62 9.82 -40.76 -4.03
N GLN A 63 10.83 -40.57 -4.90
CA GLN A 63 12.00 -41.47 -4.97
C GLN A 63 13.03 -41.20 -3.86
N LEU A 64 12.93 -40.07 -3.16
CA LEU A 64 13.86 -39.73 -2.09
C LEU A 64 13.51 -40.46 -0.78
N PRO A 65 14.50 -40.79 0.06
CA PRO A 65 14.24 -41.25 1.41
C PRO A 65 13.35 -40.26 2.18
N PRO A 66 12.44 -40.72 3.06
CA PRO A 66 11.41 -39.86 3.67
C PRO A 66 11.95 -38.57 4.31
N LEU A 67 13.06 -38.66 5.05
CA LEU A 67 13.67 -37.46 5.66
C LEU A 67 14.21 -36.50 4.58
N THR A 68 14.92 -37.02 3.59
CA THR A 68 15.48 -36.23 2.49
C THR A 68 14.38 -35.59 1.64
N GLN A 69 13.25 -36.28 1.47
CA GLN A 69 12.06 -35.75 0.81
C GLN A 69 11.53 -34.50 1.54
N GLU A 70 11.40 -34.54 2.86
CA GLU A 70 10.93 -33.39 3.65
C GLU A 70 11.93 -32.21 3.61
N VAL A 71 13.25 -32.49 3.61
CA VAL A 71 14.28 -31.46 3.37
C VAL A 71 14.13 -30.86 1.98
N ALA A 72 13.91 -31.68 0.95
CA ALA A 72 13.72 -31.22 -0.43
C ALA A 72 12.46 -30.36 -0.59
N ARG A 73 11.32 -30.78 -0.02
CA ARG A 73 10.09 -29.99 0.01
C ARG A 73 10.31 -28.63 0.67
N SER A 74 11.06 -28.60 1.78
CA SER A 74 11.40 -27.33 2.43
C SER A 74 12.27 -26.43 1.55
N GLN A 75 13.20 -26.96 0.76
CA GLN A 75 13.99 -26.15 -0.16
C GLN A 75 13.18 -25.67 -1.36
N LEU A 76 12.30 -26.51 -1.90
CA LEU A 76 11.43 -26.14 -3.02
C LEU A 76 10.40 -25.07 -2.64
N ILE A 77 9.89 -25.05 -1.40
CA ILE A 77 9.02 -23.97 -0.92
C ILE A 77 9.77 -22.65 -0.77
N LYS A 78 11.03 -22.68 -0.33
CA LYS A 78 11.88 -21.48 -0.32
C LYS A 78 12.16 -20.98 -1.74
N TYR A 79 12.45 -21.89 -2.65
CA TYR A 79 12.62 -21.55 -4.06
C TYR A 79 11.34 -20.97 -4.68
N ALA A 80 10.17 -21.52 -4.31
CA ALA A 80 8.88 -20.99 -4.75
C ALA A 80 8.63 -19.54 -4.32
N ASP A 81 9.06 -19.20 -3.10
CA ASP A 81 9.05 -17.83 -2.56
C ASP A 81 9.97 -16.91 -3.39
N GLU A 82 11.20 -17.34 -3.64
CA GLU A 82 12.18 -16.60 -4.47
C GLU A 82 11.70 -16.34 -5.90
N VAL A 83 11.00 -17.29 -6.51
CA VAL A 83 10.46 -17.15 -7.88
C VAL A 83 9.31 -16.13 -7.93
N GLY A 84 8.51 -15.99 -6.87
CA GLY A 84 7.46 -14.97 -6.72
C GLY A 84 6.31 -14.99 -7.76
N SER A 85 6.30 -15.95 -8.70
CA SER A 85 5.31 -16.02 -9.78
C SER A 85 4.35 -17.19 -9.57
N PHE A 86 3.05 -16.89 -9.53
CA PHE A 86 1.99 -17.83 -9.16
C PHE A 86 0.98 -18.04 -10.29
N ASN A 87 1.19 -19.09 -11.09
CA ASN A 87 0.17 -19.59 -12.02
C ASN A 87 -0.74 -20.62 -11.34
N THR A 88 -1.78 -21.06 -12.05
CA THR A 88 -2.77 -22.02 -11.53
C THR A 88 -2.16 -23.32 -11.03
N ALA A 89 -1.15 -23.85 -11.74
CA ALA A 89 -0.48 -25.10 -11.38
C ALA A 89 0.37 -24.94 -10.11
N ARG A 90 1.15 -23.86 -10.01
CA ARG A 90 1.95 -23.51 -8.81
C ARG A 90 1.05 -23.35 -7.57
N ILE A 91 -0.10 -22.69 -7.73
CA ILE A 91 -1.08 -22.54 -6.64
C ILE A 91 -1.69 -23.88 -6.24
N ALA A 92 -2.00 -24.76 -7.20
CA ALA A 92 -2.51 -26.09 -6.89
C ALA A 92 -1.46 -26.91 -6.10
N TRP A 93 -0.20 -26.87 -6.52
CA TRP A 93 0.90 -27.53 -5.83
C TRP A 93 1.11 -26.97 -4.42
N LEU A 94 1.15 -25.64 -4.24
CA LEU A 94 1.26 -24.99 -2.93
C LEU A 94 0.10 -25.36 -2.00
N LYS A 95 -1.13 -25.50 -2.51
CA LYS A 95 -2.28 -25.99 -1.73
C LYS A 95 -2.09 -27.41 -1.22
N ILE A 96 -1.44 -28.27 -2.00
CA ILE A 96 -1.09 -29.62 -1.58
C ILE A 96 -0.03 -29.56 -0.48
N GLN A 97 1.06 -28.82 -0.69
CA GLN A 97 2.14 -28.69 0.31
C GLN A 97 1.65 -28.05 1.62
N ALA A 98 0.75 -27.07 1.54
CA ALA A 98 0.14 -26.40 2.69
C ALA A 98 -0.68 -27.33 3.60
N LYS A 99 -1.17 -28.46 3.06
CA LYS A 99 -1.93 -29.48 3.81
C LYS A 99 -1.05 -30.61 4.36
N ARG A 100 0.21 -30.71 3.92
CA ARG A 100 1.12 -31.77 4.39
C ARG A 100 1.54 -31.50 5.83
N GLN A 101 1.71 -32.59 6.57
CA GLN A 101 2.25 -32.60 7.93
C GLN A 101 3.50 -33.46 7.93
N SER A 102 4.65 -32.88 8.29
CA SER A 102 5.88 -33.65 8.42
C SER A 102 5.76 -34.64 9.58
N PRO A 103 6.11 -35.93 9.40
CA PRO A 103 6.14 -36.92 10.47
C PRO A 103 7.37 -36.79 11.37
N PHE A 104 8.32 -35.89 11.05
CA PHE A 104 9.55 -35.69 11.81
C PHE A 104 9.45 -34.57 12.83
N THR A 105 10.02 -34.82 14.00
CA THR A 105 10.17 -33.82 15.07
C THR A 105 11.62 -33.70 15.51
N ILE A 106 11.99 -32.53 16.00
CA ILE A 106 13.29 -32.25 16.60
C ILE A 106 13.11 -32.11 18.09
N THR A 107 13.93 -32.85 18.82
CA THR A 107 14.05 -32.73 20.26
C THR A 107 15.27 -31.91 20.61
N GLU A 108 15.07 -30.85 21.39
CA GLU A 108 16.13 -30.07 22.00
C GLU A 108 16.10 -30.29 23.51
N GLN A 109 17.25 -30.61 24.09
CA GLN A 109 17.41 -30.80 25.53
C GLN A 109 18.27 -29.65 26.08
N GLY A 110 17.73 -28.87 27.01
CA GLY A 110 18.39 -27.71 27.62
C GLY A 110 17.83 -27.41 29.01
N ASP A 111 18.71 -27.04 29.95
CA ASP A 111 18.37 -26.60 31.32
C ASP A 111 17.35 -27.48 32.07
N GLY A 112 17.44 -28.81 31.91
CA GLY A 112 16.57 -29.77 32.60
C GLY A 112 15.19 -29.99 31.95
N TYR A 113 14.93 -29.40 30.78
CA TYR A 113 13.71 -29.60 30.01
C TYR A 113 14.00 -30.17 28.61
N THR A 114 13.02 -30.91 28.09
CA THR A 114 13.03 -31.48 26.74
C THR A 114 11.89 -30.86 25.95
N VAL A 115 12.22 -30.16 24.85
CA VAL A 115 11.23 -29.56 23.95
C VAL A 115 11.18 -30.37 22.66
N ASN A 116 9.99 -30.87 22.32
CA ASN A 116 9.74 -31.57 21.07
C ASN A 116 8.98 -30.65 20.11
N ARG A 117 9.55 -30.33 18.94
CA ARG A 117 8.93 -29.45 17.93
C ARG A 117 8.92 -30.09 16.54
N MET A 118 8.05 -29.63 15.65
CA MET A 118 8.07 -30.09 14.25
C MET A 118 9.43 -29.77 13.60
N ALA A 119 9.97 -30.73 12.84
CA ALA A 119 11.25 -30.53 12.15
C ALA A 119 11.13 -29.63 10.91
N PHE A 120 9.95 -29.58 10.30
CA PHE A 120 9.71 -28.86 9.05
C PHE A 120 8.45 -28.01 9.12
N PHE A 121 8.55 -26.76 8.66
CA PHE A 121 7.47 -25.76 8.68
C PHE A 121 7.08 -25.27 7.28
N TYR A 122 7.43 -26.01 6.23
CA TYR A 122 7.17 -25.59 4.85
C TYR A 122 5.67 -25.49 4.53
N SER A 123 4.81 -26.20 5.25
CA SER A 123 3.34 -26.06 5.15
C SER A 123 2.87 -24.67 5.58
N ASN A 124 3.47 -24.09 6.63
CA ASN A 124 3.20 -22.73 7.08
C ASN A 124 3.71 -21.69 6.06
N GLN A 125 4.89 -21.93 5.47
CA GLN A 125 5.45 -21.08 4.42
C GLN A 125 4.57 -21.13 3.16
N ALA A 126 4.15 -22.31 2.71
CA ALA A 126 3.22 -22.47 1.60
C ALA A 126 1.88 -21.74 1.84
N ASN A 127 1.35 -21.82 3.07
CA ASN A 127 0.17 -21.05 3.46
C ASN A 127 0.43 -19.54 3.44
N GLY A 128 1.63 -19.09 3.76
CA GLY A 128 2.07 -17.70 3.59
C GLY A 128 1.97 -17.23 2.16
N LEU A 129 2.62 -17.95 1.24
CA LEU A 129 2.61 -17.65 -0.20
C LEU A 129 1.18 -17.64 -0.77
N LEU A 130 0.34 -18.60 -0.38
CA LEU A 130 -1.07 -18.63 -0.81
C LEU A 130 -1.88 -17.43 -0.31
N ARG A 131 -1.61 -16.94 0.92
CA ARG A 131 -2.27 -15.75 1.46
C ARG A 131 -1.84 -14.50 0.70
N GLU A 132 -0.55 -14.37 0.39
CA GLU A 132 -0.02 -13.24 -0.39
C GLU A 132 -0.60 -13.22 -1.80
N TRP A 133 -0.51 -14.33 -2.53
CA TRP A 133 -1.15 -14.47 -3.83
C TRP A 133 -2.64 -14.12 -3.81
N LYS A 134 -3.38 -14.57 -2.78
CA LYS A 134 -4.80 -14.25 -2.66
C LYS A 134 -5.02 -12.75 -2.50
N LYS A 135 -4.17 -12.04 -1.73
CA LYS A 135 -4.24 -10.58 -1.60
C LYS A 135 -4.01 -9.91 -2.95
N ASP A 136 -3.01 -10.35 -3.71
CA ASP A 136 -2.72 -9.80 -5.04
C ASP A 136 -3.85 -10.02 -6.02
N LEU A 137 -4.42 -11.24 -6.05
CA LEU A 137 -5.56 -11.56 -6.89
C LEU A 137 -6.78 -10.69 -6.59
N VAL A 138 -7.04 -10.41 -5.31
CA VAL A 138 -8.13 -9.53 -4.88
C VAL A 138 -7.89 -8.11 -5.35
N SER A 139 -6.66 -7.59 -5.23
CA SER A 139 -6.27 -6.27 -5.74
C SER A 139 -6.39 -6.17 -7.27
N GLN A 140 -5.88 -7.16 -8.01
CA GLN A 140 -5.96 -7.18 -9.48
C GLN A 140 -7.42 -7.23 -9.96
N ARG A 141 -8.26 -8.06 -9.32
CA ARG A 141 -9.69 -8.12 -9.64
C ARG A 141 -10.41 -6.81 -9.34
N ALA A 142 -10.02 -6.10 -8.28
CA ALA A 142 -10.56 -4.79 -7.99
C ALA A 142 -10.26 -3.80 -9.12
N VAL A 143 -9.01 -3.75 -9.60
CA VAL A 143 -8.63 -2.89 -10.73
C VAL A 143 -9.37 -3.27 -12.02
N ILE A 144 -9.50 -4.56 -12.33
CA ILE A 144 -10.27 -5.02 -13.50
C ILE A 144 -11.75 -4.63 -13.38
N ASN A 145 -12.35 -4.76 -12.19
CA ASN A 145 -13.74 -4.39 -11.96
C ASN A 145 -13.93 -2.87 -12.01
N LEU A 146 -12.95 -2.12 -11.51
CA LEU A 146 -12.91 -0.67 -11.57
C LEU A 146 -12.89 -0.19 -13.04
N GLU A 147 -11.98 -0.75 -13.85
CA GLU A 147 -11.89 -0.48 -15.29
C GLU A 147 -13.20 -0.78 -16.03
N ARG A 148 -13.94 -1.79 -15.58
CA ARG A 148 -15.23 -2.17 -16.15
C ARG A 148 -16.42 -1.38 -15.59
N GLY A 149 -16.20 -0.44 -14.67
CA GLY A 149 -17.26 0.29 -13.98
C GLY A 149 -18.14 -0.59 -13.07
N LYS A 150 -17.65 -1.77 -12.67
CA LYS A 150 -18.37 -2.76 -11.84
C LYS A 150 -17.96 -2.74 -10.37
N LEU A 151 -16.96 -1.95 -10.00
CA LEU A 151 -16.52 -1.81 -8.61
C LEU A 151 -17.30 -0.70 -7.91
N THR A 152 -18.03 -1.06 -6.86
CA THR A 152 -18.58 -0.10 -5.88
C THR A 152 -17.51 0.21 -4.85
N LEU A 153 -17.05 1.46 -4.78
CA LEU A 153 -15.89 1.86 -4.00
C LEU A 153 -16.14 1.78 -2.49
N SER A 154 -17.31 2.21 -2.01
CA SER A 154 -17.67 2.14 -0.59
C SER A 154 -17.68 0.70 -0.07
N GLU A 155 -18.23 -0.23 -0.84
CA GLU A 155 -18.19 -1.66 -0.55
C GLU A 155 -16.76 -2.22 -0.55
N TRP A 156 -15.94 -1.83 -1.53
CA TRP A 156 -14.53 -2.22 -1.58
C TRP A 156 -13.75 -1.74 -0.37
N LEU A 157 -14.04 -0.55 0.16
CA LEU A 157 -13.32 0.04 1.28
C LEU A 157 -13.78 -0.46 2.65
N LYS A 158 -14.73 -1.40 2.75
CA LYS A 158 -15.14 -1.99 4.04
C LYS A 158 -14.03 -2.82 4.68
N GLY A 159 -13.86 -2.69 6.00
CA GLY A 159 -12.89 -3.46 6.79
C GLY A 159 -12.34 -2.65 7.95
N ASP A 160 -11.35 -3.21 8.66
CA ASP A 160 -10.54 -2.46 9.62
C ASP A 160 -9.68 -1.40 8.91
N LEU A 161 -9.23 -0.38 9.66
CA LEU A 161 -8.51 0.78 9.11
C LEU A 161 -7.29 0.40 8.26
N GLU A 162 -6.53 -0.64 8.65
CA GLU A 162 -5.36 -1.11 7.91
C GLU A 162 -5.78 -1.68 6.54
N GLN A 163 -6.85 -2.47 6.51
CA GLN A 163 -7.43 -2.97 5.27
C GLN A 163 -7.94 -1.83 4.39
N GLN A 164 -8.65 -0.84 4.97
CA GLN A 164 -9.16 0.29 4.21
C GLN A 164 -8.01 1.06 3.55
N GLN A 165 -6.94 1.35 4.28
CA GLN A 165 -5.77 2.06 3.75
C GLN A 165 -5.09 1.27 2.62
N LYS A 166 -4.85 -0.03 2.81
CA LYS A 166 -4.26 -0.89 1.77
C LYS A 166 -5.12 -0.92 0.51
N ARG A 167 -6.44 -1.06 0.68
CA ARG A 167 -7.41 -1.07 -0.43
C ARG A 167 -7.50 0.30 -1.11
N SER A 168 -7.40 1.39 -0.36
CA SER A 168 -7.36 2.76 -0.87
C SER A 168 -6.15 2.95 -1.80
N GLN A 169 -4.97 2.51 -1.37
CA GLN A 169 -3.74 2.59 -2.16
C GLN A 169 -3.80 1.79 -3.47
N VAL A 170 -4.46 0.62 -3.47
CA VAL A 170 -4.67 -0.17 -4.70
C VAL A 170 -5.44 0.65 -5.74
N ILE A 171 -6.53 1.30 -5.32
CA ILE A 171 -7.36 2.12 -6.22
C ILE A 171 -6.60 3.37 -6.65
N ALA A 172 -5.97 4.08 -5.70
CA ALA A 172 -5.23 5.32 -5.99
C ALA A 172 -4.12 5.11 -7.04
N ARG A 173 -3.36 4.01 -6.94
CA ARG A 173 -2.32 3.67 -7.92
C ARG A 173 -2.86 3.28 -9.29
N ALA A 174 -4.08 2.77 -9.35
CA ALA A 174 -4.70 2.36 -10.60
C ALA A 174 -5.24 3.54 -11.40
N ILE A 175 -5.71 4.61 -10.73
CA ILE A 175 -6.36 5.78 -11.36
C ILE A 175 -5.63 6.28 -12.62
N PRO A 176 -4.31 6.55 -12.62
CA PRO A 176 -3.64 7.08 -13.81
C PRO A 176 -3.63 6.16 -15.04
N GLN A 177 -3.99 4.89 -14.86
CA GLN A 177 -3.99 3.86 -15.92
C GLN A 177 -5.40 3.49 -16.38
N LEU A 178 -6.44 4.03 -15.75
CA LEU A 178 -7.82 3.72 -16.08
C LEU A 178 -8.26 4.41 -17.37
N SER A 179 -9.22 3.80 -18.07
CA SER A 179 -9.86 4.46 -19.20
C SER A 179 -10.73 5.65 -18.76
N PRO A 180 -10.97 6.65 -19.64
CA PRO A 180 -11.84 7.79 -19.33
C PRO A 180 -13.25 7.41 -18.84
N PRO A 181 -13.94 6.38 -19.40
CA PRO A 181 -15.21 5.92 -18.86
C PRO A 181 -15.13 5.41 -17.42
N ALA A 182 -14.04 4.72 -17.07
CA ALA A 182 -13.82 4.21 -15.71
C ALA A 182 -13.55 5.35 -14.72
N ILE A 183 -12.78 6.37 -15.13
CA ILE A 183 -12.59 7.60 -14.34
C ILE A 183 -13.92 8.29 -14.08
N ASN A 184 -14.73 8.51 -15.13
CA ASN A 184 -16.04 9.14 -14.98
C ASN A 184 -16.95 8.36 -14.05
N ALA A 185 -17.00 7.03 -14.18
CA ALA A 185 -17.78 6.19 -13.27
C ALA A 185 -17.31 6.31 -11.81
N LEU A 186 -16.01 6.52 -11.57
CA LEU A 186 -15.47 6.70 -10.22
C LEU A 186 -15.78 8.09 -9.66
N VAL A 187 -15.71 9.14 -10.49
CA VAL A 187 -16.13 10.51 -10.13
C VAL A 187 -17.61 10.53 -9.73
N GLU A 188 -18.47 9.89 -10.53
CA GLU A 188 -19.91 9.82 -10.25
C GLU A 188 -20.21 9.11 -8.92
N GLN A 189 -19.43 8.10 -8.53
CA GLN A 189 -19.59 7.47 -7.22
C GLN A 189 -19.33 8.48 -6.09
N PHE A 190 -18.31 9.33 -6.18
CA PHE A 190 -18.06 10.37 -5.17
C PHE A 190 -19.16 11.43 -5.12
N HIS A 191 -19.84 11.70 -6.24
CA HIS A 191 -20.95 12.65 -6.26
C HIS A 191 -22.26 12.06 -5.75
N SER A 192 -22.43 10.73 -5.84
CA SER A 192 -23.70 10.06 -5.54
C SER A 192 -23.71 9.22 -4.25
N ASP A 193 -22.56 8.74 -3.80
CA ASP A 193 -22.43 7.88 -2.61
C ASP A 193 -21.96 8.67 -1.39
N PRO A 194 -22.84 8.98 -0.42
CA PRO A 194 -22.48 9.72 0.78
C PRO A 194 -21.51 8.95 1.70
N GLN A 195 -21.37 7.63 1.56
CA GLN A 195 -20.43 6.84 2.37
C GLN A 195 -18.97 7.18 2.03
N LEU A 196 -18.70 7.66 0.82
CA LEU A 196 -17.36 8.04 0.37
C LEU A 196 -16.85 9.35 0.98
N ILE A 197 -17.64 10.02 1.81
CA ILE A 197 -17.15 11.12 2.65
C ILE A 197 -16.18 10.59 3.73
N TRP A 198 -16.38 9.34 4.18
CA TRP A 198 -15.65 8.71 5.28
C TRP A 198 -14.52 7.79 4.81
N LEU A 199 -13.60 8.31 3.99
CA LEU A 199 -12.40 7.55 3.59
C LEU A 199 -11.35 7.51 4.70
N PRO A 200 -10.49 6.48 4.74
CA PRO A 200 -9.39 6.40 5.70
C PRO A 200 -8.30 7.48 5.51
N ASP A 201 -8.11 7.93 4.27
CA ASP A 201 -7.14 8.95 3.85
C ASP A 201 -7.66 9.70 2.60
N ASN A 202 -6.90 10.67 2.09
CA ASN A 202 -7.24 11.41 0.87
C ASN A 202 -6.57 10.84 -0.41
N SER A 203 -6.00 9.64 -0.38
CA SER A 203 -5.20 9.13 -1.51
C SER A 203 -6.00 8.97 -2.81
N ILE A 204 -7.17 8.32 -2.73
CA ILE A 204 -8.07 8.17 -3.88
C ILE A 204 -8.58 9.54 -4.33
N LEU A 205 -9.07 10.36 -3.39
CA LEU A 205 -9.72 11.63 -3.70
C LEU A 205 -8.76 12.61 -4.38
N ALA A 206 -7.54 12.79 -3.82
CA ALA A 206 -6.53 13.66 -4.40
C ALA A 206 -6.10 13.18 -5.79
N THR A 207 -5.85 11.88 -5.95
CA THR A 207 -5.41 11.32 -7.25
C THR A 207 -6.52 11.42 -8.30
N LEU A 208 -7.77 11.16 -7.91
CA LEU A 208 -8.92 11.24 -8.81
C LEU A 208 -9.21 12.68 -9.21
N ALA A 209 -9.17 13.63 -8.27
CA ALA A 209 -9.34 15.05 -8.54
C ALA A 209 -8.28 15.55 -9.53
N ALA A 210 -7.01 15.19 -9.32
CA ALA A 210 -5.90 15.56 -10.20
C ALA A 210 -6.03 15.01 -11.62
N HIS A 211 -6.62 13.81 -11.78
CA HIS A 211 -6.75 13.15 -13.07
C HIS A 211 -8.02 13.55 -13.84
N SER A 212 -9.11 13.82 -13.13
CA SER A 212 -10.40 14.22 -13.71
C SER A 212 -10.56 15.73 -13.88
N ASN A 213 -9.79 16.54 -13.13
CA ASN A 213 -10.01 17.97 -12.95
C ASN A 213 -11.44 18.31 -12.49
N ASP A 214 -12.08 17.42 -11.72
CA ASP A 214 -13.42 17.66 -11.19
C ASP A 214 -13.38 18.60 -9.97
N ALA A 215 -13.98 19.79 -10.13
CA ALA A 215 -13.98 20.82 -9.09
C ALA A 215 -14.71 20.39 -7.80
N LYS A 216 -15.74 19.53 -7.89
CA LYS A 216 -16.46 19.07 -6.70
C LYS A 216 -15.60 18.11 -5.88
N LEU A 217 -14.79 17.26 -6.52
CA LEU A 217 -13.83 16.42 -5.82
C LEU A 217 -12.81 17.26 -5.05
N TYR A 218 -12.33 18.36 -5.64
CA TYR A 218 -11.45 19.29 -4.94
C TYR A 218 -12.15 19.98 -3.76
N ASP A 219 -13.40 20.42 -3.91
CA ASP A 219 -14.16 21.00 -2.79
C ASP A 219 -14.25 20.03 -1.60
N VAL A 220 -14.49 18.74 -1.88
CA VAL A 220 -14.45 17.70 -0.83
C VAL A 220 -13.03 17.57 -0.26
N LEU A 221 -12.00 17.50 -1.11
CA LEU A 221 -10.60 17.34 -0.68
C LEU A 221 -10.18 18.45 0.28
N TRP A 222 -10.49 19.70 -0.04
CA TRP A 222 -10.11 20.86 0.76
C TRP A 222 -10.88 20.97 2.07
N ARG A 223 -12.10 20.44 2.17
CA ARG A 223 -12.86 20.43 3.43
C ARG A 223 -12.44 19.30 4.38
N ARG A 224 -11.78 18.26 3.87
CA ARG A 224 -11.34 17.13 4.70
C ARG A 224 -10.12 17.49 5.53
N ARG A 225 -9.86 16.67 6.55
CA ARG A 225 -8.62 16.76 7.33
C ARG A 225 -7.43 16.63 6.39
N THR A 226 -6.52 17.58 6.49
CA THR A 226 -5.28 17.60 5.72
C THR A 226 -4.40 16.41 6.07
N ASP A 227 -3.87 15.78 5.03
CA ASP A 227 -2.87 14.72 5.09
C ASP A 227 -1.81 14.92 3.99
N GLN A 228 -0.88 13.98 3.87
CA GLN A 228 0.19 14.02 2.88
C GLN A 228 -0.33 14.11 1.44
N TYR A 229 -1.51 13.54 1.13
CA TYR A 229 -2.05 13.53 -0.23
C TYR A 229 -2.66 14.87 -0.61
N SER A 230 -3.34 15.54 0.33
CA SER A 230 -3.87 16.90 0.12
C SER A 230 -2.73 17.90 -0.09
N LEU A 231 -1.66 17.79 0.71
CA LEU A 231 -0.47 18.64 0.58
C LEU A 231 0.29 18.38 -0.72
N ALA A 232 0.43 17.11 -1.11
CA ALA A 232 1.07 16.74 -2.37
C ALA A 232 0.29 17.32 -3.57
N GLU A 233 -1.04 17.26 -3.52
CA GLU A 233 -1.87 17.79 -4.60
C GLU A 233 -1.82 19.32 -4.68
N LEU A 234 -1.87 20.02 -3.54
CA LEU A 234 -1.65 21.47 -3.50
C LEU A 234 -0.27 21.84 -4.07
N THR A 235 0.76 21.07 -3.72
CA THR A 235 2.12 21.26 -4.24
C THR A 235 2.17 21.06 -5.75
N ARG A 236 1.50 20.02 -6.27
CA ARG A 236 1.40 19.77 -7.71
C ARG A 236 0.71 20.92 -8.44
N LEU A 237 -0.41 21.43 -7.90
CA LEU A 237 -1.13 22.58 -8.44
C LEU A 237 -0.24 23.83 -8.52
N SER A 238 0.64 24.04 -7.54
CA SER A 238 1.59 25.17 -7.53
C SER A 238 2.70 25.08 -8.58
N GLN A 239 2.92 23.89 -9.16
CA GLN A 239 4.00 23.61 -10.10
C GLN A 239 3.53 23.60 -11.56
N ILE A 240 2.22 23.51 -11.79
CA ILE A 240 1.65 23.55 -13.14
C ILE A 240 1.32 25.00 -13.54
N THR A 241 1.12 25.22 -14.85
CA THR A 241 0.79 26.54 -15.39
C THR A 241 -0.47 27.11 -14.74
N ALA A 242 -0.40 28.38 -14.34
CA ALA A 242 -1.54 29.13 -13.80
C ALA A 242 -2.66 29.21 -14.85
N SER A 243 -3.67 28.37 -14.68
CA SER A 243 -4.97 28.48 -15.34
C SER A 243 -6.01 28.89 -14.32
N ASP A 244 -7.15 29.41 -14.78
CA ASP A 244 -8.24 29.82 -13.90
C ASP A 244 -8.64 28.70 -12.92
N PHE A 245 -8.76 27.46 -13.43
CA PHE A 245 -9.03 26.30 -12.59
C PHE A 245 -8.01 26.10 -11.46
N VAL A 246 -6.72 26.17 -11.78
CA VAL A 246 -5.64 25.97 -10.79
C VAL A 246 -5.65 27.07 -9.74
N VAL A 247 -5.81 28.32 -10.20
CA VAL A 247 -5.92 29.48 -9.30
C VAL A 247 -7.11 29.32 -8.37
N ASP A 248 -8.28 28.96 -8.90
CA ASP A 248 -9.48 28.75 -8.11
C ASP A 248 -9.30 27.64 -7.07
N GLN A 249 -8.63 26.53 -7.44
CA GLN A 249 -8.36 25.45 -6.49
C GLN A 249 -7.38 25.86 -5.37
N LEU A 250 -6.34 26.62 -5.71
CA LEU A 250 -5.39 27.12 -4.71
C LEU A 250 -6.06 28.16 -3.78
N ILE A 251 -6.95 29.01 -4.32
CA ILE A 251 -7.78 29.92 -3.52
C ILE A 251 -8.70 29.12 -2.60
N ALA A 252 -9.42 28.12 -3.12
CA ALA A 252 -10.33 27.29 -2.33
C ALA A 252 -9.60 26.57 -1.19
N ALA A 253 -8.37 26.10 -1.41
CA ALA A 253 -7.56 25.46 -0.37
C ALA A 253 -7.22 26.40 0.81
N THR A 254 -7.26 27.73 0.63
CA THR A 254 -7.00 28.68 1.73
C THR A 254 -8.07 28.64 2.83
N ALA A 255 -9.28 28.14 2.51
CA ALA A 255 -10.37 27.98 3.47
C ALA A 255 -10.06 26.90 4.53
N ASN A 256 -9.16 25.96 4.24
CA ASN A 256 -8.73 24.95 5.19
C ASN A 256 -7.61 25.51 6.08
N PRO A 257 -7.79 25.60 7.40
CA PRO A 257 -6.78 26.19 8.30
C PRO A 257 -5.39 25.52 8.20
N SER A 258 -5.33 24.21 7.96
CA SER A 258 -4.07 23.48 7.84
C SER A 258 -3.43 23.58 6.46
N LEU A 259 -4.16 23.98 5.41
CA LEU A 259 -3.62 24.23 4.07
C LEU A 259 -3.41 25.71 3.77
N LYS A 260 -3.94 26.61 4.60
CA LYS A 260 -3.94 28.05 4.37
C LYS A 260 -2.56 28.63 4.04
N GLU A 261 -1.58 28.41 4.91
CA GLU A 261 -0.22 28.89 4.68
C GLU A 261 0.44 28.25 3.43
N PRO A 262 0.41 26.92 3.25
CA PRO A 262 0.85 26.28 2.01
C PRO A 262 0.17 26.85 0.75
N ALA A 263 -1.14 27.12 0.81
CA ALA A 263 -1.93 27.65 -0.29
C ALA A 263 -1.50 29.08 -0.67
N TYR A 264 -1.29 29.97 0.31
CA TYR A 264 -0.75 31.30 0.02
C TYR A 264 0.66 31.24 -0.55
N ARG A 265 1.51 30.36 -0.02
CA ARG A 265 2.84 30.14 -0.58
C ARG A 265 2.78 29.69 -2.03
N ALA A 266 1.82 28.83 -2.38
CA ALA A 266 1.57 28.40 -3.75
C ALA A 266 1.02 29.53 -4.64
N LEU A 267 0.04 30.31 -4.17
CA LEU A 267 -0.52 31.44 -4.92
C LEU A 267 0.54 32.51 -5.23
N THR A 268 1.42 32.78 -4.26
CA THR A 268 2.49 33.77 -4.39
C THR A 268 3.69 33.27 -5.21
N SER A 269 3.80 31.98 -5.52
CA SER A 269 4.91 31.45 -6.30
C SER A 269 4.77 31.73 -7.81
N PHE A 270 3.57 32.05 -8.28
CA PHE A 270 3.32 32.33 -9.70
C PHE A 270 4.10 33.55 -10.19
N LYS A 271 4.67 33.43 -11.41
CA LYS A 271 5.44 34.48 -12.07
C LYS A 271 5.04 34.56 -13.56
N PRO A 272 4.39 35.65 -14.01
CA PRO A 272 3.84 36.76 -13.21
C PRO A 272 2.66 36.32 -12.32
N LEU A 273 2.26 37.16 -11.35
CA LEU A 273 1.01 36.94 -10.58
C LEU A 273 -0.20 37.09 -11.51
N PRO A 274 -1.10 36.08 -11.61
CA PRO A 274 -2.36 36.21 -12.32
C PRO A 274 -3.25 37.29 -11.68
N ASP A 275 -4.07 37.97 -12.47
CA ASP A 275 -4.89 39.08 -11.97
C ASP A 275 -5.93 38.63 -10.93
N THR A 276 -6.53 37.44 -11.11
CA THR A 276 -7.41 36.80 -10.11
C THR A 276 -6.69 36.61 -8.77
N VAL A 277 -5.41 36.22 -8.80
CA VAL A 277 -4.59 36.07 -7.59
C VAL A 277 -4.32 37.44 -6.95
N LYS A 278 -4.01 38.48 -7.74
CA LYS A 278 -3.81 39.83 -7.21
C LYS A 278 -5.05 40.35 -6.49
N ILE A 279 -6.23 40.22 -7.11
CA ILE A 279 -7.52 40.65 -6.54
C ILE A 279 -7.79 39.89 -5.24
N PHE A 280 -7.63 38.57 -5.25
CA PHE A 280 -7.83 37.75 -4.08
C PHE A 280 -6.86 38.13 -2.94
N LEU A 281 -5.54 38.17 -3.21
CA LEU A 281 -4.54 38.53 -2.20
C LEU A 281 -4.75 39.94 -1.67
N GLN A 282 -5.09 40.92 -2.52
CA GLN A 282 -5.41 42.27 -2.07
C GLN A 282 -6.59 42.29 -1.08
N SER A 283 -7.63 41.49 -1.33
CA SER A 283 -8.74 41.36 -0.38
C SER A 283 -8.29 40.76 0.97
N GLN A 284 -7.39 39.77 0.94
CA GLN A 284 -6.90 39.11 2.15
C GLN A 284 -5.94 40.02 2.94
N LEU A 285 -5.12 40.83 2.26
CA LEU A 285 -4.23 41.80 2.90
C LEU A 285 -4.98 42.86 3.74
N GLY A 286 -6.29 43.06 3.52
CA GLY A 286 -7.12 43.89 4.40
C GLY A 286 -7.28 43.32 5.83
N ASN A 287 -7.10 42.02 6.02
CA ASN A 287 -7.12 41.37 7.34
C ASN A 287 -5.71 41.31 7.92
N GLU A 288 -5.52 41.78 9.16
CA GLU A 288 -4.21 41.82 9.82
C GLU A 288 -3.49 40.45 9.89
N ILE A 289 -4.21 39.40 10.28
CA ILE A 289 -3.64 38.04 10.42
C ILE A 289 -3.17 37.52 9.07
N GLU A 290 -4.01 37.67 8.05
CA GLU A 290 -3.69 37.23 6.69
C GLU A 290 -2.56 38.08 6.10
N ARG A 291 -2.53 39.39 6.39
CA ARG A 291 -1.49 40.32 5.96
C ARG A 291 -0.11 39.93 6.47
N LEU A 292 0.01 39.63 7.76
CA LEU A 292 1.25 39.16 8.38
C LEU A 292 1.73 37.83 7.80
N LEU A 293 0.79 36.98 7.38
CA LEU A 293 1.10 35.67 6.79
C LEU A 293 1.55 35.78 5.32
N ILE A 294 0.88 36.58 4.50
CA ILE A 294 1.06 36.63 3.03
C ILE A 294 2.27 37.46 2.63
N THR A 295 2.50 38.60 3.28
CA THR A 295 3.48 39.58 2.80
C THR A 295 4.94 39.08 2.77
N PRO A 296 5.42 38.28 3.74
CA PRO A 296 6.74 37.67 3.67
C PRO A 296 6.93 36.78 2.42
N TYR A 297 5.87 36.09 1.99
CA TYR A 297 5.92 35.26 0.78
C TYR A 297 5.99 36.10 -0.48
N LEU A 298 5.20 37.17 -0.58
CA LEU A 298 5.24 38.11 -1.72
C LEU A 298 6.64 38.70 -1.91
N LEU A 299 7.28 39.15 -0.82
CA LEU A 299 8.63 39.69 -0.87
C LEU A 299 9.65 38.64 -1.29
N LYS A 300 9.63 37.46 -0.65
CA LYS A 300 10.54 36.36 -0.96
C LYS A 300 10.43 35.90 -2.42
N GLN A 301 9.23 35.97 -3.00
CA GLN A 301 8.98 35.56 -4.39
C GLN A 301 9.30 36.68 -5.40
N GLY A 302 9.65 37.89 -4.95
CA GLY A 302 10.05 39.00 -5.81
C GLY A 302 8.91 39.91 -6.26
N HIS A 303 7.75 39.86 -5.60
CA HIS A 303 6.57 40.67 -5.94
C HIS A 303 6.58 42.06 -5.29
N GLY A 304 7.75 42.57 -4.89
CA GLY A 304 7.90 43.87 -4.22
C GLY A 304 7.39 45.05 -5.05
N HIS A 305 7.56 45.01 -6.37
CA HIS A 305 7.03 46.07 -7.25
C HIS A 305 5.50 46.13 -7.22
N TRP A 306 4.82 44.97 -7.17
CA TRP A 306 3.36 44.93 -7.05
C TRP A 306 2.90 45.46 -5.68
N LEU A 307 3.63 45.15 -4.60
CA LEU A 307 3.39 45.75 -3.27
C LEU A 307 3.53 47.28 -3.30
N GLN A 308 4.51 47.83 -4.02
CA GLN A 308 4.65 49.29 -4.20
C GLN A 308 3.50 49.89 -5.01
N GLN A 309 2.98 49.18 -6.01
CA GLN A 309 1.79 49.62 -6.75
C GLN A 309 0.53 49.61 -5.85
N LEU A 310 0.44 48.68 -4.89
CA LEU A 310 -0.64 48.69 -3.91
C LEU A 310 -0.54 49.86 -2.94
N LEU A 311 0.66 50.29 -2.54
CA LEU A 311 0.84 51.50 -1.71
C LEU A 311 0.23 52.75 -2.33
N THR A 312 0.43 52.94 -3.64
CA THR A 312 -0.07 54.13 -4.35
C THR A 312 -1.56 54.07 -4.64
N ALA A 313 -2.14 52.86 -4.68
CA ALA A 313 -3.55 52.63 -5.00
C ALA A 313 -4.45 52.43 -3.77
N SER A 314 -3.90 52.03 -2.62
CA SER A 314 -4.67 51.72 -1.41
C SER A 314 -5.00 52.97 -0.60
N SER A 315 -6.20 53.01 -0.03
CA SER A 315 -6.60 54.01 0.97
C SER A 315 -6.67 53.44 2.40
N ASP A 316 -6.30 52.17 2.59
CA ASP A 316 -6.23 51.52 3.91
C ASP A 316 -4.92 51.92 4.60
N PRO A 317 -4.95 52.75 5.67
CA PRO A 317 -3.76 53.26 6.33
C PRO A 317 -2.95 52.17 7.01
N ASP A 318 -3.61 51.11 7.51
CA ASP A 318 -2.90 50.02 8.20
C ASP A 318 -2.13 49.17 7.18
N LEU A 319 -2.73 48.94 6.00
CA LEU A 319 -2.07 48.22 4.92
C LEU A 319 -0.87 49.00 4.40
N VAL A 320 -1.01 50.31 4.23
CA VAL A 320 0.08 51.22 3.80
C VAL A 320 1.22 51.17 4.80
N ALA A 321 0.94 51.39 6.09
CA ALA A 321 1.97 51.37 7.15
C ALA A 321 2.73 50.03 7.20
N HIS A 322 2.02 48.91 7.07
CA HIS A 322 2.63 47.58 7.09
C HIS A 322 3.54 47.31 5.89
N ILE A 323 3.10 47.67 4.67
CA ILE A 323 3.92 47.48 3.46
C ILE A 323 5.14 48.40 3.51
N GLU A 324 5.00 49.64 3.99
CA GLU A 324 6.13 50.57 4.18
C GLU A 324 7.17 50.03 5.18
N GLU A 325 6.72 49.53 6.33
CA GLU A 325 7.59 48.89 7.33
C GLU A 325 8.35 47.71 6.70
N LEU A 326 7.66 46.82 6.01
CA LEU A 326 8.29 45.63 5.42
C LEU A 326 9.26 45.94 4.28
N LEU A 327 8.95 46.91 3.42
CA LEU A 327 9.87 47.35 2.36
C LEU A 327 11.11 48.02 2.96
N SER A 328 10.94 48.78 4.07
CA SER A 328 12.07 49.35 4.80
C SER A 328 12.99 48.27 5.37
N MET A 329 12.44 47.21 5.96
CA MET A 329 13.22 46.08 6.51
C MET A 329 13.90 45.24 5.41
N GLY A 330 13.22 45.01 4.28
CA GLY A 330 13.78 44.29 3.14
C GLY A 330 14.95 45.01 2.48
N SER A 331 14.92 46.35 2.46
CA SER A 331 16.03 47.17 1.94
C SER A 331 17.28 47.13 2.84
N VAL A 332 17.11 46.96 4.16
CA VAL A 332 18.21 46.85 5.13
C VAL A 332 18.90 45.49 5.06
N SER A 333 18.17 44.40 4.73
CA SER A 333 18.77 43.07 4.59
C SER A 333 19.57 42.85 3.29
N ALA A 334 19.44 43.74 2.30
CA ALA A 334 20.22 43.72 1.07
C ALA A 334 21.61 44.40 1.22
N ILE A 335 21.90 44.97 2.38
CA ILE A 335 23.18 45.60 2.71
C ILE A 335 23.85 44.79 3.83
N LYS A 336 24.43 43.64 3.48
CA LYS A 336 25.60 43.09 4.18
C LYS A 336 26.44 42.32 3.14
N PRO A 337 27.75 42.63 3.04
CA PRO A 337 28.65 42.04 2.05
C PRO A 337 28.83 40.54 2.21
#